data_AF-A0A8C5R130-F1
#
_entry.id   AF-A0A8C5R130-F1
#
_cell.length_a   1.000
_cell.length_b   1.000
_cell.length_c   1.000
_cell.angle_alpha   90.00
_cell.angle_beta   90.00
_cell.angle_gamma   90.00
#
_symmetry.space_group_name_H-M   'P 1'
#
loop_
_entity.id
_entity.type
_entity.pdbx_description
1 polymer ?
#
loop_
_entity_poly.entity_id
_entity_poly.type
_entity_poly.pdbx_seq_one_letter_code
_entity_poly.pdbx_strand_id
1 'polypeptide(L)'
;MGSRKALPYVLKVGGGFSNIRFFRELLGMTVLRHEEFEGCKATCNGPYNGKWSKTMIGSEDKQFVVELTYNYGVGEYRLGNDFKVIPYFNDTKKNALLGYADNQCKLELQDIGGPVDHGTAFGRIAFACPKEELPHIEEQMKKKEPENPNSPCTPGKTTVQVVILADPDGHEISFVGAEAFEELSQTDPNANDLLNDAMASDKSEEWFAKGKMQKPSA
;
A
#
# COMPACT_ATOMS: atom_id res chain seq x y z
N MET A 1 14.73 0.42 -22.97
CA MET A 1 14.67 1.01 -21.62
C MET A 1 13.33 0.64 -21.05
N GLY A 2 13.28 -0.23 -20.02
CA GLY A 2 12.02 -0.52 -19.34
C GLY A 2 11.56 0.72 -18.59
N SER A 3 10.34 1.17 -18.83
CA SER A 3 9.83 2.42 -18.25
C SER A 3 9.47 2.19 -16.78
N ARG A 4 10.06 2.98 -15.88
CA ARG A 4 9.59 3.05 -14.49
C ARG A 4 8.13 3.52 -14.47
N LYS A 5 7.32 2.94 -13.58
CA LYS A 5 5.89 3.24 -13.48
C LYS A 5 5.48 3.45 -12.02
N ALA A 6 4.70 4.50 -11.76
CA ALA A 6 4.04 4.67 -10.47
C ALA A 6 3.01 3.55 -10.26
N LEU A 7 3.07 2.91 -9.10
CA LEU A 7 2.19 1.82 -8.70
C LEU A 7 1.24 2.30 -7.59
N PRO A 8 0.31 1.45 -7.13
CA PRO A 8 -0.71 1.82 -6.15
C PRO A 8 -0.11 2.38 -4.87
N TYR A 9 -0.82 3.34 -4.25
CA TYR A 9 -0.57 3.71 -2.87
C TYR A 9 -1.25 2.71 -1.94
N VAL A 10 -0.53 2.26 -0.91
CA VAL A 10 -1.04 1.32 0.09
C VAL A 10 -1.72 2.10 1.21
N LEU A 11 -2.98 1.78 1.49
CA LEU A 11 -3.72 2.26 2.65
C LEU A 11 -3.95 1.11 3.63
N LYS A 12 -3.54 1.30 4.88
CA LYS A 12 -3.95 0.42 5.99
C LYS A 12 -5.39 0.78 6.36
N VAL A 13 -6.28 -0.19 6.26
CA VAL A 13 -7.70 0.00 6.59
C VAL A 13 -8.04 -0.74 7.88
N GLY A 14 -8.62 -0.02 8.84
CA GLY A 14 -9.19 -0.58 10.07
C GLY A 14 -10.72 -0.60 10.00
N GLY A 15 -11.36 -1.07 11.08
CA GLY A 15 -12.81 -1.01 11.23
C GLY A 15 -13.58 -1.95 10.31
N GLY A 16 -13.03 -3.14 10.04
CA GLY A 16 -13.63 -4.14 9.16
C GLY A 16 -13.60 -3.72 7.68
N PHE A 17 -14.57 -4.23 6.92
CA PHE A 17 -14.69 -3.98 5.48
C PHE A 17 -15.42 -2.66 5.13
N SER A 18 -15.69 -1.79 6.11
CA SER A 18 -16.36 -0.50 5.89
C SER A 18 -15.61 0.39 4.89
N ASN A 19 -14.29 0.47 5.01
CA ASN A 19 -13.43 1.18 4.04
C ASN A 19 -13.50 0.57 2.64
N ILE A 20 -13.49 -0.77 2.54
CA ILE A 20 -13.55 -1.45 1.25
C ILE A 20 -14.91 -1.17 0.56
N ARG A 21 -16.02 -1.14 1.32
CA ARG A 21 -17.32 -0.72 0.81
C ARG A 21 -17.33 0.73 0.34
N PHE A 22 -16.66 1.64 1.05
CA PHE A 22 -16.53 3.04 0.61
C PHE A 22 -15.91 3.14 -0.79
N PHE A 23 -14.77 2.48 -1.04
CA PHE A 23 -14.14 2.52 -2.36
C PHE A 23 -15.00 1.82 -3.44
N ARG A 24 -15.54 0.63 -3.13
CA ARG A 24 -16.30 -0.16 -4.10
C ARG A 24 -17.70 0.39 -4.40
N GLU A 25 -18.48 0.67 -3.36
CA GLU A 25 -19.91 0.96 -3.45
C GLU A 25 -20.17 2.46 -3.56
N LEU A 26 -19.42 3.30 -2.83
CA LEU A 26 -19.63 4.76 -2.86
C LEU A 26 -18.83 5.44 -3.97
N LEU A 27 -17.54 5.11 -4.11
CA LEU A 27 -16.70 5.68 -5.17
C LEU A 27 -16.83 4.96 -6.51
N GLY A 28 -17.55 3.83 -6.55
CA GLY A 28 -17.77 3.05 -7.77
C GLY A 28 -16.50 2.42 -8.35
N MET A 29 -15.45 2.24 -7.54
CA MET A 29 -14.19 1.69 -8.02
C MET A 29 -14.27 0.18 -8.23
N THR A 30 -13.50 -0.32 -9.20
CA THR A 30 -13.49 -1.74 -9.57
C THR A 30 -12.48 -2.51 -8.72
N VAL A 31 -12.92 -3.60 -8.10
CA VAL A 31 -12.03 -4.56 -7.42
C VAL A 31 -11.23 -5.32 -8.50
N LEU A 32 -9.91 -5.15 -8.49
CA LEU A 32 -9.02 -5.73 -9.49
C LEU A 32 -8.50 -7.11 -9.08
N ARG A 33 -8.19 -7.28 -7.79
CA ARG A 33 -7.75 -8.55 -7.21
C ARG A 33 -7.92 -8.51 -5.69
N HIS A 34 -8.17 -9.68 -5.10
CA HIS A 34 -8.28 -9.86 -3.66
C HIS A 34 -7.48 -11.10 -3.25
N GLU A 35 -6.64 -10.95 -2.24
CA GLU A 35 -5.72 -11.98 -1.77
C GLU A 35 -5.75 -12.07 -0.24
N GLU A 36 -5.83 -13.28 0.27
CA GLU A 36 -5.78 -13.61 1.69
C GLU A 36 -4.42 -14.24 2.03
N PHE A 37 -3.84 -13.80 3.14
CA PHE A 37 -2.51 -14.22 3.57
C PHE A 37 -2.51 -14.66 5.03
N GLU A 38 -1.82 -15.76 5.30
CA GLU A 38 -1.35 -16.10 6.63
C GLU A 38 -0.13 -15.21 6.95
N GLY A 39 0.02 -14.78 8.21
CA GLY A 39 0.94 -13.71 8.63
C GLY A 39 2.32 -13.71 7.95
N CYS A 40 2.84 -12.52 7.64
CA CYS A 40 4.09 -12.36 6.90
C CYS A 40 5.26 -12.01 7.83
N LYS A 41 6.40 -12.72 7.69
CA LYS A 41 7.63 -12.39 8.44
C LYS A 41 8.30 -11.10 7.95
N ALA A 42 8.16 -10.80 6.66
CA ALA A 42 8.54 -9.51 6.12
C ALA A 42 7.39 -8.56 6.45
N THR A 43 7.67 -7.36 6.95
CA THR A 43 6.72 -6.34 7.42
C THR A 43 5.88 -5.73 6.28
N CYS A 44 5.40 -6.56 5.34
CA CYS A 44 4.72 -6.17 4.10
C CYS A 44 3.32 -5.61 4.37
N ASN A 45 2.72 -6.00 5.48
CA ASN A 45 1.49 -5.45 6.03
C ASN A 45 1.73 -4.54 7.25
N GLY A 46 2.99 -4.24 7.58
CA GLY A 46 3.42 -3.56 8.81
C GLY A 46 3.95 -4.53 9.88
N PRO A 47 4.05 -4.13 11.15
CA PRO A 47 4.57 -4.95 12.25
C PRO A 47 3.60 -6.06 12.73
N TYR A 48 2.67 -6.49 11.88
CA TYR A 48 1.56 -7.37 12.27
C TYR A 48 1.79 -8.80 11.79
N ASN A 49 1.81 -9.74 12.74
CA ASN A 49 2.05 -11.17 12.47
C ASN A 49 0.76 -11.98 12.23
N GLY A 50 -0.40 -11.33 12.23
CA GLY A 50 -1.71 -11.96 12.07
C GLY A 50 -2.09 -12.20 10.62
N LYS A 51 -3.25 -12.87 10.43
CA LYS A 51 -3.91 -12.98 9.13
C LYS A 51 -4.20 -11.58 8.58
N TRP A 52 -4.03 -11.39 7.27
CA TRP A 52 -4.30 -10.12 6.61
C TRP A 52 -4.75 -10.36 5.17
N SER A 53 -5.39 -9.36 4.58
CA SER A 53 -5.77 -9.39 3.17
C SER A 53 -5.33 -8.14 2.43
N LYS A 54 -5.17 -8.32 1.13
CA LYS A 54 -4.80 -7.28 0.16
C LYS A 54 -5.89 -7.18 -0.88
N THR A 55 -6.49 -6.01 -1.01
CA THR A 55 -7.48 -5.72 -2.05
C THR A 55 -6.96 -4.60 -2.93
N MET A 56 -6.76 -4.88 -4.21
CA MET A 56 -6.45 -3.83 -5.17
C MET A 56 -7.75 -3.32 -5.76
N ILE A 57 -7.95 -2.01 -5.67
CA ILE A 57 -9.17 -1.35 -6.17
C ILE A 57 -8.78 -0.13 -6.97
N GLY A 58 -9.39 0.05 -8.14
CA GLY A 58 -8.95 1.07 -9.09
C GLY A 58 -10.07 1.72 -9.88
N SER A 59 -9.72 2.81 -10.56
CA SER A 59 -10.52 3.37 -11.65
C SER A 59 -10.65 2.35 -12.79
N GLU A 60 -11.69 2.50 -13.62
CA GLU A 60 -11.95 1.59 -14.75
C GLU A 60 -10.75 1.50 -15.72
N ASP A 61 -10.07 2.63 -15.94
CA ASP A 61 -8.88 2.75 -16.79
C ASP A 61 -7.58 2.31 -16.11
N LYS A 62 -7.64 1.94 -14.81
CA LYS A 62 -6.51 1.53 -13.97
C LYS A 62 -5.35 2.54 -13.93
N GLN A 63 -5.62 3.82 -14.24
CA GLN A 63 -4.64 4.90 -14.07
C GLN A 63 -4.42 5.22 -12.59
N PHE A 64 -5.46 5.01 -11.78
CA PHE A 64 -5.40 5.17 -10.33
C PHE A 64 -5.86 3.87 -9.66
N VAL A 65 -4.97 3.29 -8.87
CA VAL A 65 -5.23 2.06 -8.11
C VAL A 65 -4.74 2.28 -6.69
N VAL A 66 -5.50 1.78 -5.73
CA VAL A 66 -5.18 1.78 -4.31
C VAL A 66 -5.06 0.34 -3.85
N GLU A 67 -4.03 0.06 -3.05
CA GLU A 67 -3.91 -1.19 -2.33
C GLU A 67 -4.52 -1.01 -0.93
N LEU A 68 -5.58 -1.75 -0.63
CA LEU A 68 -6.18 -1.76 0.70
C LEU A 68 -5.64 -2.96 1.48
N THR A 69 -4.92 -2.69 2.57
CA THR A 69 -4.37 -3.70 3.47
C THR A 69 -5.23 -3.78 4.73
N TYR A 70 -5.90 -4.91 4.92
CA TYR A 70 -6.72 -5.20 6.09
C TYR A 70 -6.02 -6.22 6.98
N ASN A 71 -5.65 -5.84 8.19
CA ASN A 71 -5.09 -6.74 9.19
C ASN A 71 -6.20 -7.23 10.12
N TYR A 72 -6.50 -8.52 10.11
CA TYR A 72 -7.57 -9.09 10.94
C TYR A 72 -7.26 -8.89 12.42
N GLY A 73 -8.24 -8.38 13.17
CA GLY A 73 -8.09 -8.06 14.60
C GLY A 73 -7.46 -6.70 14.91
N VAL A 74 -7.10 -5.91 13.90
CA VAL A 74 -6.69 -4.50 14.08
C VAL A 74 -7.88 -3.59 13.82
N GLY A 75 -8.41 -2.98 14.88
CA GLY A 75 -9.66 -2.20 14.80
C GLY A 75 -9.47 -0.78 14.29
N GLU A 76 -8.33 -0.16 14.57
CA GLU A 76 -8.07 1.25 14.22
C GLU A 76 -6.58 1.47 13.98
N TYR A 77 -6.27 2.50 13.21
CA TYR A 77 -4.92 3.03 13.05
C TYR A 77 -4.94 4.52 13.37
N ARG A 78 -3.91 5.01 14.06
CA ARG A 78 -3.77 6.44 14.34
C ARG A 78 -3.35 7.14 13.04
N LEU A 79 -4.16 8.07 12.57
CA LEU A 79 -3.79 8.94 11.46
C LEU A 79 -2.64 9.87 11.88
N GLY A 80 -1.66 10.00 10.99
CA GLY A 80 -0.60 10.99 11.05
C GLY A 80 -0.98 12.30 10.35
N ASN A 81 0.04 13.08 9.98
CA ASN A 81 -0.07 14.26 9.13
C ASN A 81 0.68 14.10 7.79
N ASP A 82 1.13 12.87 7.50
CA ASP A 82 2.05 12.47 6.42
C ASP A 82 1.36 12.17 5.09
N PHE A 83 0.06 11.87 5.12
CA PHE A 83 -0.77 11.68 3.94
C PHE A 83 -1.99 12.62 3.98
N LYS A 84 -2.21 13.37 2.89
CA LYS A 84 -3.34 14.30 2.75
C LYS A 84 -4.05 14.10 1.41
N VAL A 85 -5.38 14.11 1.46
CA VAL A 85 -6.21 14.30 0.27
C VAL A 85 -6.32 15.80 0.02
N ILE A 86 -5.68 16.29 -1.05
CA ILE A 86 -5.71 17.70 -1.41
C ILE A 86 -6.91 17.95 -2.33
N PRO A 87 -7.87 18.82 -1.96
CA PRO A 87 -8.88 19.28 -2.91
C PRO A 87 -8.18 20.11 -4.01
N TYR A 88 -8.60 19.94 -5.27
CA TYR A 88 -7.98 20.47 -6.50
C TYR A 88 -7.70 22.00 -6.54
N PHE A 89 -8.10 22.75 -5.51
CA PHE A 89 -7.83 24.16 -5.33
C PHE A 89 -6.87 24.35 -4.16
N ASN A 90 -5.57 24.18 -4.40
CA ASN A 90 -4.54 24.56 -3.45
C ASN A 90 -3.51 25.47 -4.11
N ASP A 91 -3.40 26.71 -3.62
CA ASP A 91 -2.60 27.80 -4.21
C ASP A 91 -1.23 27.97 -3.50
N THR A 92 -0.75 26.92 -2.81
CA THR A 92 0.51 26.98 -2.06
C THR A 92 1.72 26.70 -2.95
N LYS A 93 2.61 27.70 -3.10
CA LYS A 93 3.86 27.67 -3.89
C LYS A 93 4.99 26.78 -3.31
N LYS A 94 4.65 25.76 -2.50
CA LYS A 94 5.62 24.87 -1.83
C LYS A 94 5.32 23.40 -2.09
N ASN A 95 4.99 23.09 -3.33
CA ASN A 95 4.78 21.73 -3.79
C ASN A 95 5.84 21.35 -4.82
N ALA A 96 6.16 20.06 -4.86
CA ALA A 96 6.93 19.45 -5.94
C ALA A 96 6.11 18.29 -6.51
N LEU A 97 5.88 18.32 -7.83
CA LEU A 97 5.16 17.26 -8.52
C LEU A 97 6.14 16.34 -9.22
N LEU A 98 6.13 15.06 -8.86
CA LEU A 98 7.02 14.02 -9.35
C LEU A 98 6.21 13.01 -10.18
N GLY A 99 6.74 12.57 -11.31
CA GLY A 99 6.15 11.49 -12.08
C GLY A 99 7.04 11.08 -13.26
N TYR A 100 6.91 9.83 -13.70
CA TYR A 100 7.76 9.29 -14.76
C TYR A 100 7.28 9.64 -16.17
N ALA A 101 5.97 9.88 -16.37
CA ALA A 101 5.39 10.31 -17.65
C ALA A 101 4.09 11.10 -17.43
N ASP A 102 3.68 11.93 -18.39
CA ASP A 102 2.51 12.82 -18.29
C ASP A 102 1.17 12.10 -18.14
N ASN A 103 1.09 10.87 -18.65
CA ASN A 103 -0.08 10.00 -18.56
C ASN A 103 -0.08 9.06 -17.35
N GLN A 104 0.74 9.34 -16.34
CA GLN A 104 0.79 8.55 -15.10
C GLN A 104 0.39 9.39 -13.89
N CYS A 105 -0.11 8.70 -12.86
CA CYS A 105 -0.31 9.26 -11.53
C CYS A 105 0.97 9.99 -11.07
N LYS A 106 0.79 11.16 -10.47
CA LYS A 106 1.86 12.02 -9.98
C LYS A 106 1.89 11.99 -8.46
N LEU A 107 3.10 11.98 -7.89
CA LEU A 107 3.32 12.18 -6.46
C LEU A 107 3.52 13.67 -6.21
N GLU A 108 2.66 14.28 -5.40
CA GLU A 108 2.84 15.64 -4.93
C GLU A 108 3.48 15.61 -3.53
N LEU A 109 4.65 16.23 -3.40
CA LEU A 109 5.29 16.48 -2.10
C LEU A 109 4.94 17.90 -1.65
N GLN A 110 4.46 18.03 -0.41
CA GLN A 110 4.08 19.31 0.17
C GLN A 110 4.86 19.57 1.47
N ASP A 111 5.56 20.69 1.54
CA ASP A 111 6.15 21.16 2.79
C ASP A 111 5.05 21.58 3.77
N ILE A 112 4.96 20.89 4.91
CA ILE A 112 3.98 21.17 5.96
C ILE A 112 4.47 22.18 7.01
N GLY A 113 5.72 22.67 6.89
CA GLY A 113 6.31 23.68 7.77
C GLY A 113 6.66 23.16 9.17
N GLY A 114 6.77 21.85 9.37
CA GLY A 114 7.00 21.20 10.65
C GLY A 114 7.35 19.71 10.51
N PRO A 115 7.54 18.99 11.62
CA PRO A 115 7.89 17.57 11.60
C PRO A 115 6.74 16.71 11.04
N VAL A 116 7.12 15.68 10.31
CA VAL A 116 6.20 14.63 9.83
C VAL A 116 5.90 13.68 10.99
N ASP A 117 4.61 13.43 11.21
CA ASP A 117 4.08 12.42 12.12
C ASP A 117 3.35 11.38 11.27
N HIS A 118 3.91 10.18 11.16
CA HIS A 118 3.34 9.10 10.34
C HIS A 118 2.11 8.43 10.97
N GLY A 119 1.90 8.58 12.28
CA GLY A 119 0.91 7.75 12.95
C GLY A 119 1.21 6.25 12.82
N THR A 120 0.16 5.43 12.89
CA THR A 120 0.23 4.00 12.58
C THR A 120 -0.50 3.64 11.29
N ALA A 121 -1.25 4.60 10.73
CA ALA A 121 -2.01 4.47 9.49
C ALA A 121 -1.17 4.76 8.24
N PHE A 122 0.10 5.15 8.39
CA PHE A 122 0.98 5.47 7.27
C PHE A 122 0.97 4.37 6.22
N GLY A 123 0.92 4.82 4.97
CA GLY A 123 0.90 3.97 3.80
C GLY A 123 2.29 3.72 3.23
N ARG A 124 2.29 3.24 2.00
CA ARG A 124 3.51 3.00 1.21
C ARG A 124 3.22 3.32 -0.23
N ILE A 125 4.13 4.02 -0.90
CA ILE A 125 4.08 4.17 -2.35
C ILE A 125 4.92 3.09 -3.02
N ALA A 126 4.45 2.54 -4.14
CA ALA A 126 5.20 1.55 -4.91
C ALA A 126 5.61 2.09 -6.29
N PHE A 127 6.72 1.58 -6.81
CA PHE A 127 7.23 1.84 -8.15
C PHE A 127 7.68 0.55 -8.81
N ALA A 128 7.34 0.38 -10.09
CA ALA A 128 7.93 -0.65 -10.92
C ALA A 128 9.24 -0.15 -11.52
N CYS A 129 10.27 -0.98 -11.53
CA CYS A 129 11.52 -0.77 -12.27
C CYS A 129 11.96 -2.09 -12.93
N PRO A 130 12.84 -2.06 -13.95
CA PRO A 130 13.45 -3.27 -14.48
C PRO A 130 14.05 -4.10 -13.34
N LYS A 131 13.84 -5.42 -13.35
CA LYS A 131 14.31 -6.31 -12.28
C LYS A 131 15.81 -6.19 -12.03
N GLU A 132 16.61 -5.96 -13.08
CA GLU A 132 18.06 -5.84 -13.00
C GLU A 132 18.52 -4.60 -12.22
N GLU A 133 17.66 -3.60 -12.03
CA GLU A 133 17.96 -2.40 -11.23
C GLU A 133 17.81 -2.66 -9.73
N LEU A 134 17.01 -3.66 -9.31
CA LEU A 134 16.71 -3.90 -7.89
C LEU A 134 17.96 -4.16 -7.03
N PRO A 135 18.93 -5.00 -7.42
CA PRO A 135 20.15 -5.20 -6.62
C PRO A 135 20.96 -3.90 -6.46
N HIS A 136 21.00 -3.07 -7.50
CA HIS A 136 21.71 -1.79 -7.44
C HIS A 136 21.01 -0.80 -6.50
N ILE A 137 19.68 -0.70 -6.57
CA ILE A 137 18.87 0.12 -5.66
C ILE A 137 19.10 -0.34 -4.21
N GLU A 138 19.06 -1.65 -3.97
CA GLU A 138 19.29 -2.24 -2.66
C GLU A 138 20.68 -1.89 -2.10
N GLU A 139 21.73 -2.00 -2.93
CA GLU A 139 23.10 -1.70 -2.54
C GLU A 139 23.31 -0.21 -2.25
N GLN A 140 22.77 0.67 -3.10
CA GLN A 140 22.88 2.13 -2.91
C GLN A 140 22.26 2.56 -1.58
N MET A 141 21.13 1.95 -1.21
CA MET A 141 20.45 2.29 0.03
C MET A 141 21.17 1.72 1.25
N LYS A 142 21.65 0.47 1.21
CA LYS A 142 22.49 -0.09 2.30
C LYS A 142 23.74 0.76 2.59
N LYS A 143 24.31 1.40 1.56
CA LYS A 143 25.46 2.30 1.72
C LYS A 143 25.10 3.63 2.38
N LYS A 144 23.90 4.16 2.10
CA LYS A 144 23.46 5.47 2.61
C LYS A 144 22.78 5.36 3.98
N GLU A 145 22.02 4.30 4.18
CA GLU A 145 21.19 4.06 5.37
C GLU A 145 21.26 2.58 5.78
N PRO A 146 22.36 2.16 6.43
CA PRO A 146 22.57 0.76 6.82
C PRO A 146 21.57 0.24 7.86
N GLU A 147 20.83 1.12 8.53
CA GLU A 147 19.81 0.78 9.54
C GLU A 147 18.40 0.59 8.94
N ASN A 148 18.19 0.87 7.65
CA ASN A 148 16.89 0.74 6.99
C ASN A 148 16.57 -0.74 6.71
N PRO A 149 15.45 -1.30 7.22
CA PRO A 149 15.16 -2.72 7.10
C PRO A 149 14.75 -3.11 5.67
N ASN A 150 15.72 -3.47 4.83
CA ASN A 150 15.45 -4.14 3.56
C ASN A 150 14.82 -5.51 3.82
N SER A 151 13.52 -5.64 3.57
CA SER A 151 12.83 -6.93 3.63
C SER A 151 12.49 -7.41 2.21
N PRO A 152 13.25 -8.34 1.62
CA PRO A 152 12.78 -9.06 0.45
C PRO A 152 11.50 -9.81 0.83
N CYS A 153 10.39 -9.44 0.21
CA CYS A 153 9.08 -10.01 0.47
C CYS A 153 8.60 -10.81 -0.72
N THR A 154 8.22 -12.06 -0.50
CA THR A 154 7.63 -12.93 -1.53
C THR A 154 6.27 -13.46 -1.07
N PRO A 155 5.17 -12.68 -1.15
CA PRO A 155 3.83 -13.20 -0.88
C PRO A 155 3.24 -13.82 -2.15
N GLY A 156 2.98 -15.13 -2.14
CA GLY A 156 2.04 -15.77 -3.08
C GLY A 156 2.52 -15.97 -4.53
N LYS A 157 1.52 -16.11 -5.43
CA LYS A 157 1.48 -16.90 -6.69
C LYS A 157 2.65 -16.73 -7.67
N THR A 158 3.36 -15.59 -7.65
CA THR A 158 4.53 -15.31 -8.50
C THR A 158 5.62 -14.66 -7.66
N THR A 159 6.86 -15.15 -7.79
CA THR A 159 8.02 -14.59 -7.08
C THR A 159 8.35 -13.19 -7.62
N VAL A 160 7.76 -12.16 -7.01
CA VAL A 160 8.17 -10.77 -7.22
C VAL A 160 9.30 -10.42 -6.27
N GLN A 161 10.37 -9.83 -6.80
CA GLN A 161 11.42 -9.25 -5.97
C GLN A 161 11.00 -7.83 -5.60
N VAL A 162 11.01 -7.53 -4.30
CA VAL A 162 10.62 -6.24 -3.76
C VAL A 162 11.75 -5.70 -2.88
N VAL A 163 12.09 -4.43 -3.05
CA VAL A 163 12.99 -3.66 -2.18
C VAL A 163 12.17 -2.57 -1.51
N ILE A 164 12.08 -2.59 -0.18
CA ILE A 164 11.36 -1.59 0.62
C ILE A 164 12.39 -0.68 1.28
N LEU A 165 12.16 0.61 1.19
CA LEU A 165 13.03 1.69 1.66
C LEU A 165 12.22 2.74 2.40
N ALA A 166 12.89 3.64 3.09
CA ALA A 166 12.33 4.88 3.61
C ALA A 166 13.03 6.08 2.96
N ASP A 167 12.32 7.18 2.78
CA ASP A 167 12.94 8.47 2.45
C ASP A 167 13.45 9.18 3.73
N PRO A 168 14.11 10.35 3.61
CA PRO A 168 14.66 11.06 4.77
C PRO A 168 13.63 11.45 5.84
N ASP A 169 12.34 11.54 5.49
CA ASP A 169 11.25 11.85 6.42
C ASP A 169 10.61 10.59 7.01
N GLY A 170 10.90 9.40 6.48
CA GLY A 170 10.40 8.11 6.98
C GLY A 170 9.28 7.50 6.14
N HIS A 171 8.94 8.08 4.98
CA HIS A 171 7.92 7.54 4.09
C HIS A 171 8.38 6.23 3.44
N GLU A 172 7.59 5.18 3.57
CA GLU A 172 7.92 3.89 2.95
C GLU A 172 7.74 3.93 1.42
N ILE A 173 8.75 3.42 0.70
CA ILE A 173 8.78 3.29 -0.75
C ILE A 173 9.15 1.86 -1.13
N SER A 174 8.35 1.24 -2.01
CA SER A 174 8.57 -0.11 -2.52
C SER A 174 8.98 -0.08 -3.99
N PHE A 175 10.13 -0.65 -4.33
CA PHE A 175 10.50 -0.96 -5.72
C PHE A 175 10.22 -2.43 -6.01
N VAL A 176 9.51 -2.70 -7.11
CA VAL A 176 9.21 -4.06 -7.57
C VAL A 176 9.68 -4.26 -9.00
N GLY A 177 10.14 -5.48 -9.30
CA GLY A 177 10.53 -5.87 -10.66
C GLY A 177 9.33 -5.82 -11.61
N ALA A 178 9.43 -4.98 -12.65
CA ALA A 178 8.32 -4.66 -13.55
C ALA A 178 7.77 -5.90 -14.27
N GLU A 179 8.66 -6.82 -14.67
CA GLU A 179 8.32 -8.01 -15.45
C GLU A 179 7.41 -8.95 -14.65
N ALA A 180 7.81 -9.28 -13.41
CA ALA A 180 7.02 -10.14 -12.54
C ALA A 180 5.77 -9.43 -12.01
N PHE A 181 5.82 -8.10 -11.85
CA PHE A 181 4.67 -7.30 -11.44
C PHE A 181 3.59 -7.23 -12.52
N GLU A 182 3.95 -7.18 -13.80
CA GLU A 182 3.00 -7.18 -14.91
C GLU A 182 2.11 -8.43 -14.89
N GLU A 183 2.70 -9.60 -14.62
CA GLU A 183 1.96 -10.84 -14.43
C GLU A 183 1.11 -10.83 -13.15
N LEU A 184 1.67 -10.38 -12.03
CA LEU A 184 0.99 -10.35 -10.73
C LEU A 184 -0.20 -9.38 -10.70
N SER A 185 -0.13 -8.27 -11.44
CA SER A 185 -1.11 -7.18 -11.40
C SER A 185 -2.30 -7.37 -12.34
N GLN A 186 -2.39 -8.52 -13.00
CA GLN A 186 -3.56 -8.86 -13.82
C GLN A 186 -4.83 -8.86 -12.98
N THR A 187 -5.93 -8.44 -13.61
CA THR A 187 -7.25 -8.46 -12.97
C THR A 187 -7.73 -9.88 -12.83
N ASP A 188 -8.11 -10.26 -11.61
CA ASP A 188 -8.75 -11.55 -11.34
C ASP A 188 -10.26 -11.43 -11.66
N PRO A 189 -10.80 -12.20 -12.60
CA PRO A 189 -12.23 -12.17 -12.91
C PRO A 189 -13.11 -12.56 -11.71
N ASN A 190 -12.56 -13.29 -10.74
CA ASN A 190 -13.27 -13.70 -9.52
C ASN A 190 -12.99 -12.77 -8.33
N ALA A 191 -12.32 -11.63 -8.54
CA ALA A 191 -11.90 -10.75 -7.44
C ALA A 191 -13.06 -10.30 -6.54
N ASN A 192 -14.22 -10.01 -7.13
CA ASN A 192 -15.41 -9.63 -6.38
C ASN A 192 -15.95 -10.78 -5.53
N ASP A 193 -16.01 -11.99 -6.07
CA ASP A 193 -16.51 -13.16 -5.35
C ASP A 193 -15.58 -13.51 -4.18
N LEU A 194 -14.26 -13.52 -4.43
CA LEU A 194 -13.25 -13.72 -3.40
C LEU A 194 -13.37 -12.70 -2.26
N LEU A 195 -13.54 -11.42 -2.60
CA LEU A 195 -13.74 -10.36 -1.61
C LEU A 195 -15.05 -10.55 -0.84
N ASN A 196 -16.15 -10.90 -1.53
CA ASN A 196 -17.44 -11.12 -0.90
C ASN A 196 -17.41 -12.31 0.07
N ASP A 197 -16.73 -13.40 -0.30
CA ASP A 197 -16.55 -14.57 0.56
C ASP A 197 -15.72 -14.23 1.79
N ALA A 198 -14.66 -13.44 1.64
CA ALA A 198 -13.85 -12.95 2.76
C ALA A 198 -14.67 -12.05 3.71
N MET A 199 -15.46 -11.12 3.14
CA MET A 199 -16.37 -10.26 3.89
C MET A 199 -17.43 -11.04 4.67
N ALA A 200 -18.00 -12.09 4.05
CA ALA A 200 -19.01 -12.93 4.69
C ALA A 200 -18.41 -13.82 5.80
N SER A 201 -17.14 -14.19 5.66
CA SER A 201 -16.43 -15.05 6.62
C SER A 201 -15.81 -14.26 7.78
N ASP A 202 -15.72 -12.93 7.68
CA ASP A 202 -15.11 -12.10 8.70
C ASP A 202 -16.00 -11.95 9.94
N LYS A 203 -15.43 -12.25 11.10
CA LYS A 203 -16.08 -12.14 12.42
C LYS A 203 -15.42 -11.08 13.30
N SER A 204 -14.67 -10.17 12.70
CA SER A 204 -13.91 -9.16 13.44
C SER A 204 -14.81 -8.25 14.27
N GLU A 205 -16.01 -7.88 13.80
CA GLU A 205 -16.97 -7.10 14.60
C GLU A 205 -17.40 -7.82 15.88
N GLU A 206 -17.74 -9.11 15.80
CA GLU A 206 -18.07 -9.92 16.99
C GLU A 206 -16.88 -10.04 17.96
N TRP A 207 -15.68 -10.10 17.41
CA TRP A 207 -14.45 -10.20 18.17
C TRP A 207 -14.10 -8.87 18.87
N PHE A 208 -14.28 -7.74 18.19
CA PHE A 208 -14.12 -6.40 18.75
C PHE A 208 -15.16 -6.11 19.83
N ALA A 209 -16.42 -6.50 19.63
CA ALA A 209 -17.49 -6.36 20.63
C ALA A 209 -17.18 -7.10 21.96
N LYS A 210 -16.33 -8.14 21.91
CA LYS A 210 -15.86 -8.87 23.10
C LYS A 210 -14.64 -8.22 23.77
N GLY A 211 -14.24 -7.01 23.38
CA GLY A 211 -13.13 -6.26 23.98
C GLY A 211 -11.74 -6.81 23.65
N LYS A 212 -11.60 -7.63 22.60
CA LYS A 212 -10.34 -8.31 22.27
C LYS A 212 -9.39 -7.51 21.36
N MET A 213 -9.62 -6.20 21.16
CA MET A 213 -8.80 -5.38 20.25
C MET A 213 -7.29 -5.47 20.53
N GLN A 214 -6.51 -5.77 19.49
CA GLN A 214 -5.08 -5.46 19.51
C GLN A 214 -4.91 -3.98 19.15
N LYS A 215 -4.27 -3.23 20.04
CA LYS A 215 -3.80 -1.88 19.70
C LYS A 215 -2.64 -2.01 18.72
N PRO A 216 -2.60 -1.20 17.64
CA PRO A 216 -1.41 -1.07 16.82
C PRO A 216 -0.20 -0.81 17.72
N SER A 217 0.84 -1.65 17.64
CA SER A 217 2.12 -1.29 18.22
C SER A 217 2.68 -0.12 17.43
N ALA A 218 3.00 0.97 18.15
CA ALA A 218 3.60 2.17 17.61
C ALA A 218 4.96 1.88 16.95
#